data_AF-A0AAQ5XD73-F1
#
_entry.id   AF-A0AAQ5XD73-F1
#
_cell.length_a   1.000
_cell.length_b   1.000
_cell.length_c   1.000
_cell.angle_alpha   90.00
_cell.angle_beta   90.00
_cell.angle_gamma   90.00
#
_symmetry.space_group_name_H-M   'P 1'
#
loop_
_entity.id
_entity.type
_entity.pdbx_description
1 polymer ?
#
loop_
_entity_poly.entity_id
_entity_poly.type
_entity_poly.pdbx_seq_one_letter_code
_entity_poly.pdbx_strand_id
1 'polypeptide(L)'
;MAKAKKLSLLERGQIVELHKQGLSQCAIAAEVGRSKTVILNFLKDPEHYGTKKSSGRPKKMTPGLSRRIRLAVRQDTGRSSTQIKALTGADCSAITIRRHLREKAVALRKPLISEDDQKKRLQFAVEHKDWTLDQWKKVMRSDGQHHDLKHGGGTSWCSSAAGPGRLVKTWRRSVSIQTMSRSKQTKILRDGLKTLRPKISSLRS
;
A
#
# COMPACT_ATOMS: atom_id res chain seq x y z
N MET A 1 -5.62 -17.67 -27.63
CA MET A 1 -4.88 -16.41 -27.90
C MET A 1 -5.52 -15.74 -29.11
N ALA A 2 -5.59 -14.41 -29.15
CA ALA A 2 -6.01 -13.72 -30.38
C ALA A 2 -4.98 -14.02 -31.48
N LYS A 3 -5.43 -14.50 -32.65
CA LYS A 3 -4.54 -14.96 -33.72
C LYS A 3 -3.85 -13.81 -34.48
N ALA A 4 -4.46 -12.61 -34.51
CA ALA A 4 -4.02 -11.50 -35.34
C ALA A 4 -3.87 -10.19 -34.56
N LYS A 5 -3.01 -9.30 -35.05
CA LYS A 5 -2.79 -7.95 -34.50
C LYS A 5 -4.04 -7.09 -34.68
N LYS A 6 -4.35 -6.28 -33.66
CA LYS A 6 -5.45 -5.29 -33.72
C LYS A 6 -5.20 -4.28 -34.85
N LEU A 7 -6.28 -3.64 -35.34
CA LEU A 7 -6.17 -2.53 -36.28
C LEU A 7 -5.39 -1.38 -35.63
N SER A 8 -4.37 -0.92 -36.34
CA SER A 8 -3.62 0.31 -36.05
C SER A 8 -4.49 1.54 -36.23
N LEU A 9 -4.04 2.69 -35.72
CA LEU A 9 -4.80 3.94 -35.87
C LEU A 9 -4.91 4.38 -37.34
N LEU A 10 -3.85 4.18 -38.13
CA LEU A 10 -3.85 4.51 -39.56
C LEU A 10 -4.88 3.65 -40.32
N GLU A 11 -4.87 2.34 -40.11
CA GLU A 11 -5.84 1.43 -40.75
C GLU A 11 -7.28 1.79 -40.35
N ARG A 12 -7.52 2.17 -39.09
CA ARG A 12 -8.86 2.63 -38.65
C ARG A 12 -9.29 3.89 -39.40
N GLY A 13 -8.40 4.87 -39.55
CA GLY A 13 -8.67 6.09 -40.32
C GLY A 13 -9.01 5.78 -41.78
N GLN A 14 -8.21 4.93 -42.43
CA GLN A 14 -8.45 4.48 -43.81
C GLN A 14 -9.81 3.78 -43.95
N ILE A 15 -10.16 2.89 -43.01
CA ILE A 15 -11.46 2.20 -43.04
C ILE A 15 -12.63 3.17 -42.93
N VAL A 16 -12.54 4.17 -42.05
CA VAL A 16 -13.58 5.19 -41.89
C VAL A 16 -13.74 6.00 -43.17
N GLU A 17 -12.63 6.40 -43.80
CA GLU A 17 -12.64 7.19 -45.03
C GLU A 17 -13.23 6.40 -46.20
N LEU A 18 -12.76 5.18 -46.45
CA LEU A 18 -13.27 4.32 -47.52
C LEU A 18 -14.76 3.95 -47.31
N HIS A 19 -15.19 3.81 -46.06
CA HIS A 19 -16.59 3.58 -45.73
C HIS A 19 -17.48 4.80 -46.04
N LYS A 20 -16.99 6.02 -45.77
CA LYS A 20 -17.69 7.27 -46.14
C LYS A 20 -17.85 7.42 -47.65
N GLN A 21 -16.89 6.93 -48.43
CA GLN A 21 -16.94 6.90 -49.89
C GLN A 21 -17.94 5.88 -50.45
N GLY A 22 -18.62 5.10 -49.59
CA GLY A 22 -19.64 4.13 -50.00
C GLY A 22 -19.08 2.81 -50.53
N LEU A 23 -17.78 2.54 -50.36
CA LEU A 23 -17.17 1.28 -50.77
C LEU A 23 -17.75 0.10 -49.97
N SER A 24 -17.90 -1.04 -50.65
CA SER A 24 -18.34 -2.26 -49.97
C SER A 24 -17.30 -2.74 -48.96
N GLN A 25 -17.73 -3.37 -47.88
CA GLN A 25 -16.82 -3.91 -46.85
C GLN A 25 -15.80 -4.91 -47.43
N CYS A 26 -16.15 -5.62 -48.51
CA CYS A 26 -15.23 -6.51 -49.21
C CYS A 26 -14.12 -5.73 -49.93
N ALA A 27 -14.46 -4.62 -50.59
CA ALA A 27 -13.48 -3.75 -51.24
C ALA A 27 -12.55 -3.08 -50.21
N ILE A 28 -13.11 -2.58 -49.10
CA ILE A 28 -12.32 -2.02 -47.99
C ILE A 28 -11.36 -3.06 -47.40
N ALA A 29 -11.81 -4.31 -47.25
CA ALA A 29 -10.99 -5.40 -46.74
C ALA A 29 -9.81 -5.72 -47.66
N ALA A 30 -10.03 -5.71 -48.99
CA ALA A 30 -8.98 -5.91 -49.98
C ALA A 30 -7.96 -4.76 -49.95
N GLU A 31 -8.42 -3.51 -49.89
CA GLU A 31 -7.57 -2.31 -49.87
C GLU A 31 -6.70 -2.24 -48.61
N VAL A 32 -7.29 -2.48 -47.44
CA VAL A 32 -6.60 -2.39 -46.14
C VAL A 32 -5.79 -3.67 -45.84
N GLY A 33 -5.95 -4.73 -46.64
CA GLY A 33 -5.27 -6.02 -46.43
C GLY A 33 -5.71 -6.75 -45.17
N ARG A 34 -6.99 -6.62 -44.77
CA ARG A 34 -7.55 -7.22 -43.55
C ARG A 34 -8.78 -8.06 -43.87
N SER A 35 -9.19 -8.94 -42.96
CA SER A 35 -10.39 -9.75 -43.19
C SER A 35 -11.67 -8.90 -43.10
N LYS A 36 -12.65 -9.22 -43.96
CA LYS A 36 -13.99 -8.58 -43.95
C LYS A 36 -14.62 -8.57 -42.55
N THR A 37 -14.47 -9.63 -41.77
CA THR A 37 -15.00 -9.74 -40.41
C THR A 37 -14.40 -8.70 -39.46
N VAL A 38 -13.12 -8.36 -39.62
CA VAL A 38 -12.48 -7.31 -38.82
C VAL A 38 -13.04 -5.94 -39.17
N ILE A 39 -13.23 -5.66 -40.47
CA ILE A 39 -13.84 -4.42 -40.97
C ILE A 39 -15.27 -4.29 -40.45
N LEU A 40 -16.09 -5.34 -40.58
CA LEU A 40 -17.46 -5.40 -40.07
C LEU A 40 -17.51 -5.10 -38.57
N ASN A 41 -16.67 -5.77 -37.77
CA ASN A 41 -16.67 -5.60 -36.32
C ASN A 41 -16.18 -4.20 -35.89
N PHE A 42 -15.27 -3.60 -36.65
CA PHE A 42 -14.84 -2.23 -36.42
C PHE A 42 -15.94 -1.22 -36.77
N LEU A 43 -16.58 -1.34 -37.92
CA LEU A 43 -17.65 -0.41 -38.35
C LEU A 43 -18.90 -0.49 -37.46
N LYS A 44 -19.18 -1.64 -36.85
CA LYS A 44 -20.28 -1.79 -35.88
C LYS A 44 -20.10 -0.93 -34.63
N ASP A 45 -18.87 -0.78 -34.14
CA ASP A 45 -18.55 -0.03 -32.94
C ASP A 45 -17.09 0.49 -33.00
N PRO A 46 -16.86 1.60 -33.72
CA PRO A 46 -15.52 2.12 -33.95
C PRO A 46 -14.85 2.57 -32.65
N GLU A 47 -15.62 3.18 -31.74
CA GLU A 47 -15.15 3.76 -30.48
C GLU A 47 -14.65 2.67 -29.50
N HIS A 48 -15.38 1.56 -29.37
CA HIS A 48 -15.00 0.50 -28.44
C HIS A 48 -14.17 -0.62 -29.10
N TYR A 49 -13.68 -0.43 -30.33
CA TYR A 49 -12.90 -1.45 -31.01
C TYR A 49 -11.60 -1.78 -30.27
N GLY A 50 -11.50 -3.04 -29.83
CA GLY A 50 -10.33 -3.57 -29.14
C GLY A 50 -10.16 -3.08 -27.70
N THR A 51 -11.14 -2.39 -27.11
CA THR A 51 -11.13 -1.97 -25.70
C THR A 51 -11.51 -3.11 -24.76
N LYS A 52 -12.32 -4.06 -25.24
CA LYS A 52 -12.73 -5.25 -24.49
C LYS A 52 -11.49 -6.06 -24.07
N LYS A 53 -11.22 -6.05 -22.77
CA LYS A 53 -10.18 -6.88 -22.14
C LYS A 53 -10.76 -8.28 -21.90
N SER A 54 -9.97 -9.31 -22.17
CA SER A 54 -10.31 -10.63 -21.65
C SER A 54 -10.22 -10.60 -20.14
N SER A 55 -11.20 -11.20 -19.46
CA SER A 55 -11.19 -11.39 -18.01
C SER A 55 -10.01 -12.24 -17.54
N GLY A 56 -9.33 -12.93 -18.46
CA GLY A 56 -8.24 -13.84 -18.16
C GLY A 56 -8.71 -15.05 -17.34
N ARG A 57 -7.74 -15.76 -16.75
CA ARG A 57 -8.03 -16.89 -15.87
C ARG A 57 -8.63 -16.39 -14.56
N PRO A 58 -9.74 -16.99 -14.06
CA PRO A 58 -10.29 -16.62 -12.76
C PRO A 58 -9.28 -16.81 -11.64
N LYS A 59 -9.30 -15.92 -10.67
CA LYS A 59 -8.44 -16.02 -9.48
C LYS A 59 -8.92 -17.19 -8.61
N LYS A 60 -7.99 -18.03 -8.14
CA LYS A 60 -8.30 -19.04 -7.10
C LYS A 60 -8.75 -18.43 -5.77
N MET A 61 -8.38 -17.17 -5.51
CA MET A 61 -8.75 -16.45 -4.30
C MET A 61 -10.16 -15.86 -4.43
N THR A 62 -11.16 -16.57 -3.91
CA THR A 62 -12.55 -16.09 -3.87
C THR A 62 -12.75 -15.07 -2.73
N PRO A 63 -13.76 -14.17 -2.80
CA PRO A 63 -14.05 -13.23 -1.71
C PRO A 63 -14.34 -13.92 -0.37
N GLY A 64 -15.05 -15.07 -0.40
CA GLY A 64 -15.34 -15.87 0.79
C GLY A 64 -14.08 -16.48 1.41
N LEU A 65 -13.21 -17.09 0.59
CA LEU A 65 -11.93 -17.62 1.06
C LEU A 65 -11.03 -16.51 1.63
N SER A 66 -10.95 -15.39 0.93
CA SER A 66 -10.24 -14.18 1.34
C SER A 66 -10.70 -13.68 2.72
N ARG A 67 -12.01 -13.73 3.00
CA ARG A 67 -12.56 -13.40 4.32
C ARG A 67 -12.13 -14.43 5.38
N ARG A 68 -12.25 -15.73 5.12
CA ARG A 68 -11.83 -16.79 6.06
C ARG A 68 -10.35 -16.68 6.43
N ILE A 69 -9.49 -16.48 5.43
CA ILE A 69 -8.05 -16.27 5.61
C ILE A 69 -7.77 -15.05 6.52
N ARG A 70 -8.45 -13.92 6.28
CA ARG A 70 -8.26 -12.73 7.13
C ARG A 70 -8.71 -12.95 8.57
N LEU A 71 -9.81 -13.67 8.78
CA LEU A 71 -10.30 -13.98 10.12
C LEU A 71 -9.31 -14.90 10.87
N ALA A 72 -8.81 -15.94 10.21
CA ALA A 72 -7.83 -16.85 10.78
C ALA A 72 -6.55 -16.14 11.24
N VAL A 73 -6.08 -15.13 10.48
CA VAL A 73 -4.91 -14.31 10.83
C VAL A 73 -5.21 -13.32 11.96
N ARG A 74 -6.42 -12.76 12.01
CA ARG A 74 -6.80 -11.82 13.08
C ARG A 74 -6.94 -12.51 14.43
N GLN A 75 -7.43 -13.75 14.44
CA GLN A 75 -7.54 -14.55 15.65
C GLN A 75 -6.16 -14.90 16.21
N ASP A 76 -5.20 -15.22 15.33
CA ASP A 76 -3.83 -15.56 15.73
C ASP A 76 -2.85 -15.12 14.64
N THR A 77 -2.09 -14.07 14.94
CA THR A 77 -1.11 -13.49 14.03
C THR A 77 0.17 -14.31 13.90
N GLY A 78 0.37 -15.34 14.74
CA GLY A 78 1.55 -16.21 14.69
C GLY A 78 1.48 -17.32 13.65
N ARG A 79 0.32 -17.54 13.02
CA ARG A 79 0.11 -18.68 12.11
C ARG A 79 0.89 -18.55 10.82
N SER A 80 1.56 -19.64 10.44
CA SER A 80 2.21 -19.76 9.13
C SER A 80 1.19 -19.85 8.00
N SER A 81 1.59 -19.51 6.78
CA SER A 81 0.72 -19.61 5.60
C SER A 81 0.26 -21.06 5.33
N THR A 82 1.05 -22.06 5.73
CA THR A 82 0.70 -23.49 5.63
C THR A 82 -0.37 -23.87 6.64
N GLN A 83 -0.26 -23.40 7.89
CA GLN A 83 -1.29 -23.60 8.92
C GLN A 83 -2.60 -22.92 8.51
N ILE A 84 -2.54 -21.70 7.98
CA ILE A 84 -3.73 -20.98 7.48
C ILE A 84 -4.38 -21.75 6.32
N LYS A 85 -3.59 -22.37 5.43
CA LYS A 85 -4.10 -23.21 4.35
C LYS A 85 -4.91 -24.39 4.92
N ALA A 86 -4.34 -25.11 5.89
CA ALA A 86 -4.97 -26.26 6.53
C ALA A 86 -6.28 -25.86 7.22
N LEU A 87 -6.26 -24.78 8.00
CA LEU A 87 -7.42 -24.28 8.74
C LEU A 87 -8.56 -23.79 7.84
N THR A 88 -8.23 -23.19 6.70
CA THR A 88 -9.25 -22.57 5.82
C THR A 88 -9.72 -23.48 4.69
N GLY A 89 -9.16 -24.69 4.59
CA GLY A 89 -9.43 -25.64 3.50
C GLY A 89 -9.12 -25.06 2.12
N ALA A 90 -8.09 -24.22 2.02
CA ALA A 90 -7.83 -23.48 0.79
C ALA A 90 -7.19 -24.36 -0.29
N ASP A 91 -7.83 -24.47 -1.46
CA ASP A 91 -7.26 -25.08 -2.69
C ASP A 91 -6.21 -24.17 -3.39
N CYS A 92 -5.47 -23.37 -2.62
CA CYS A 92 -4.36 -22.59 -3.16
C CYS A 92 -3.07 -22.84 -2.38
N SER A 93 -1.94 -22.54 -3.00
CA SER A 93 -0.65 -22.73 -2.36
C SER A 93 -0.47 -21.76 -1.19
N ALA A 94 0.36 -22.14 -0.22
CA ALA A 94 0.73 -21.26 0.90
C ALA A 94 1.35 -19.93 0.41
N ILE A 95 2.03 -19.95 -0.75
CA ILE A 95 2.58 -18.75 -1.41
C ILE A 95 1.45 -17.80 -1.85
N THR A 96 0.38 -18.33 -2.46
CA THR A 96 -0.78 -17.52 -2.86
C THR A 96 -1.44 -16.84 -1.66
N ILE A 97 -1.57 -17.56 -0.55
CA ILE A 97 -2.10 -17.03 0.71
C ILE A 97 -1.21 -15.90 1.24
N ARG A 98 0.12 -16.11 1.28
CA ARG A 98 1.08 -15.09 1.71
C ARG A 98 1.02 -13.83 0.85
N ARG A 99 0.98 -13.98 -0.48
CA ARG A 99 0.87 -12.86 -1.42
C ARG A 99 -0.41 -12.06 -1.19
N HIS A 100 -1.53 -12.76 -1.01
CA HIS A 100 -2.83 -12.15 -0.73
C HIS A 100 -2.85 -11.37 0.59
N LEU A 101 -2.23 -11.91 1.64
CA LEU A 101 -2.12 -11.22 2.93
C LEU A 101 -1.28 -9.93 2.83
N ARG A 102 -0.19 -9.96 2.05
CA ARG A 102 0.62 -8.77 1.74
C ARG A 102 -0.18 -7.73 0.95
N GLU A 103 -0.92 -8.14 -0.07
CA GLU A 103 -1.78 -7.26 -0.87
C GLU A 103 -2.85 -6.57 0.00
N LYS A 104 -3.40 -7.30 0.97
CA LYS A 104 -4.41 -6.77 1.90
C LYS A 104 -3.83 -6.03 3.11
N ALA A 105 -2.52 -5.77 3.12
CA ALA A 105 -1.81 -5.03 4.17
C ALA A 105 -2.21 -5.48 5.58
N VAL A 106 -2.32 -6.80 5.80
CA VAL A 106 -2.65 -7.33 7.12
C VAL A 106 -1.43 -7.12 8.01
N ALA A 107 -1.48 -6.08 8.83
CA ALA A 107 -0.42 -5.75 9.76
C ALA A 107 -0.33 -6.80 10.87
N LEU A 108 0.89 -7.18 11.22
CA LEU A 108 1.14 -7.94 12.44
C LEU A 108 0.76 -7.06 13.63
N ARG A 109 0.19 -7.67 14.68
CA ARG A 109 -0.08 -6.96 15.93
C ARG A 109 1.27 -6.50 16.49
N LYS A 110 1.34 -5.24 16.91
CA LYS A 110 2.47 -4.74 17.70
C LYS A 110 2.52 -5.54 19.01
N PRO A 111 3.72 -5.80 19.57
CA PRO A 111 3.81 -6.46 20.86
C PRO A 111 3.01 -5.68 21.90
N LEU A 112 2.36 -6.42 22.80
CA LEU A 112 1.64 -5.83 23.91
C LEU A 112 2.67 -5.17 24.84
N ILE A 113 2.40 -3.94 25.27
CA ILE A 113 3.22 -3.24 26.26
C ILE A 113 2.85 -3.86 27.62
N SER A 114 3.84 -4.32 28.38
CA SER A 114 3.62 -4.85 29.74
C SER A 114 2.88 -3.81 30.60
N GLU A 115 2.07 -4.26 31.56
CA GLU A 115 1.34 -3.36 32.47
C GLU A 115 2.29 -2.43 33.23
N ASP A 116 3.46 -2.92 33.63
CA ASP A 116 4.47 -2.13 34.32
C ASP A 116 5.07 -1.06 33.40
N ASP A 117 5.31 -1.39 32.15
CA ASP A 117 5.80 -0.43 31.14
C ASP A 117 4.73 0.62 30.84
N GLN A 118 3.45 0.26 30.86
CA GLN A 118 2.35 1.21 30.71
C GLN A 118 2.33 2.20 31.88
N LYS A 119 2.46 1.71 33.12
CA LYS A 119 2.52 2.55 34.33
C LYS A 119 3.71 3.50 34.29
N LYS A 120 4.92 3.00 33.99
CA LYS A 120 6.14 3.82 33.88
C LYS A 120 6.01 4.90 32.81
N ARG A 121 5.47 4.54 31.64
CA ARG A 121 5.24 5.50 30.54
C ARG A 121 4.21 6.56 30.94
N LEU A 122 3.15 6.16 31.64
CA LEU A 122 2.10 7.07 32.11
C LEU A 122 2.66 8.03 33.17
N GLN A 123 3.36 7.50 34.17
CA GLN A 123 3.99 8.29 35.22
C GLN A 123 4.96 9.32 34.63
N PHE A 124 5.85 8.89 33.73
CA PHE A 124 6.77 9.79 33.03
C PHE A 124 6.00 10.90 32.27
N ALA A 125 4.94 10.54 31.54
CA ALA A 125 4.14 11.51 30.80
C ALA A 125 3.41 12.52 31.72
N VAL A 126 2.97 12.08 32.90
CA VAL A 126 2.34 12.94 33.90
C VAL A 126 3.36 13.90 34.52
N GLU A 127 4.50 13.38 34.97
CA GLU A 127 5.58 14.17 35.59
C GLU A 127 6.16 15.24 34.64
N HIS A 128 6.17 14.95 33.34
CA HIS A 128 6.79 15.80 32.32
C HIS A 128 5.76 16.54 31.45
N LYS A 129 4.47 16.53 31.84
CA LYS A 129 3.38 17.14 31.06
C LYS A 129 3.59 18.65 30.83
N ASP A 130 4.06 19.34 31.85
CA ASP A 130 4.20 20.80 31.86
C ASP A 130 5.63 21.27 31.57
N TRP A 131 6.48 20.37 31.07
CA TRP A 131 7.87 20.69 30.74
C TRP A 131 8.00 21.64 29.55
N THR A 132 8.86 22.63 29.73
CA THR A 132 9.23 23.63 28.71
C THR A 132 10.24 23.06 27.70
N LEU A 133 10.34 23.69 26.53
CA LEU A 133 11.25 23.24 25.45
C LEU A 133 12.71 23.16 25.91
N ASP A 134 13.16 24.05 26.77
CA ASP A 134 14.54 24.05 27.27
C ASP A 134 14.81 22.93 28.29
N GLN A 135 13.77 22.47 29.01
CA GLN A 135 13.86 21.27 29.84
C GLN A 135 13.92 20.00 28.98
N TRP A 136 13.14 19.93 27.89
CA TRP A 136 13.21 18.82 26.94
C TRP A 136 14.56 18.75 26.21
N LYS A 137 15.21 19.87 25.91
CA LYS A 137 16.55 19.91 25.30
C LYS A 137 17.63 19.26 26.18
N LYS A 138 17.43 19.23 27.50
CA LYS A 138 18.36 18.57 28.45
C LYS A 138 18.17 17.06 28.50
N VAL A 139 17.04 16.54 28.02
CA VAL A 139 16.78 15.09 27.96
C VAL A 139 17.48 14.51 26.73
N MET A 140 18.71 14.06 26.94
CA MET A 140 19.43 13.28 25.95
C MET A 140 18.78 11.89 25.86
N ARG A 141 18.11 11.63 24.75
CA ARG A 141 17.66 10.27 24.41
C ARG A 141 18.82 9.56 23.72
N SER A 142 19.31 8.47 24.32
CA SER A 142 20.13 7.50 23.61
C SER A 142 19.20 6.50 22.95
N ASP A 143 18.92 6.65 21.67
CA ASP A 143 18.35 5.58 20.85
C ASP A 143 19.49 4.68 20.38
N GLY A 144 19.98 3.83 21.27
CA GLY A 144 20.96 2.81 20.90
C GLY A 144 20.37 1.89 19.82
N GLN A 145 20.62 2.19 18.55
CA GLN A 145 20.39 1.26 17.46
C GLN A 145 21.54 0.26 17.51
N HIS A 146 21.21 -0.98 17.91
CA HIS A 146 22.17 -2.08 17.85
C HIS A 146 22.46 -2.38 16.37
N HIS A 147 23.64 -1.97 15.90
CA HIS A 147 24.14 -2.31 14.59
C HIS A 147 25.11 -3.48 14.73
N ASP A 148 24.63 -4.70 14.42
CA ASP A 148 25.50 -5.85 14.23
C ASP A 148 26.38 -5.64 12.99
N LEU A 149 27.58 -5.08 13.17
CA LEU A 149 28.64 -5.17 12.16
C LEU A 149 29.20 -6.60 12.22
N LYS A 150 28.61 -7.50 11.43
CA LYS A 150 29.14 -8.85 11.22
C LYS A 150 30.49 -8.76 10.48
N HIS A 151 31.58 -8.54 11.19
CA HIS A 151 32.92 -8.90 10.75
C HIS A 151 33.48 -9.93 11.73
N GLY A 152 34.00 -11.02 11.20
CA GLY A 152 34.44 -12.17 12.00
C GLY A 152 35.53 -11.76 13.00
N GLY A 153 35.30 -12.08 14.27
CA GLY A 153 36.30 -12.04 15.34
C GLY A 153 36.33 -10.74 16.15
N GLY A 154 35.70 -10.77 17.32
CA GLY A 154 35.95 -9.82 18.42
C GLY A 154 34.91 -8.70 18.59
N THR A 155 34.28 -8.65 19.77
CA THR A 155 33.39 -7.56 20.18
C THR A 155 34.26 -6.36 20.57
N SER A 156 34.34 -5.37 19.68
CA SER A 156 34.96 -4.07 19.94
C SER A 156 33.87 -3.03 20.20
N TRP A 157 33.95 -2.32 21.33
CA TRP A 157 33.07 -1.20 21.65
C TRP A 157 33.59 0.06 20.97
N CYS A 158 32.84 0.61 20.01
CA CYS A 158 33.16 1.91 19.43
C CYS A 158 32.18 2.98 19.94
N SER A 159 32.67 3.89 20.78
CA SER A 159 32.02 5.18 21.03
C SER A 159 32.32 6.09 19.84
N SER A 160 31.33 6.40 19.00
CA SER A 160 31.53 7.34 17.89
C SER A 160 31.33 8.77 18.39
N ALA A 161 32.41 9.53 18.49
CA ALA A 161 32.38 10.98 18.61
C ALA A 161 31.90 11.57 17.28
N ALA A 162 30.89 12.44 17.34
CA ALA A 162 30.37 13.15 16.17
C ALA A 162 31.43 14.10 15.60
N GLY A 163 31.79 13.90 14.33
CA GLY A 163 32.58 14.83 13.51
C GLY A 163 31.97 14.94 12.11
N PRO A 164 32.07 16.11 11.44
CA PRO A 164 31.10 16.54 10.43
C PRO A 164 31.38 15.93 9.05
N GLY A 165 30.29 15.63 8.34
CA GLY A 165 30.31 15.50 6.88
C GLY A 165 30.37 14.08 6.35
N ARG A 166 29.20 13.45 6.19
CA ARG A 166 28.90 12.76 4.92
C ARG A 166 27.40 12.53 4.76
N LEU A 167 26.91 13.00 3.62
CA LEU A 167 25.54 12.93 3.16
C LEU A 167 25.27 11.50 2.64
N VAL A 168 24.42 10.71 3.32
CA VAL A 168 23.75 9.55 2.70
C VAL A 168 22.26 9.63 2.97
N LYS A 169 21.53 9.84 1.87
CA LYS A 169 20.07 9.88 1.79
C LYS A 169 19.53 8.45 1.83
N THR A 170 18.76 8.09 2.84
CA THR A 170 17.65 7.14 2.66
C THR A 170 16.41 7.62 3.41
N TRP A 171 15.31 7.70 2.67
CA TRP A 171 14.00 8.10 3.16
C TRP A 171 13.32 6.94 3.90
N ARG A 172 12.95 7.16 5.17
CA ARG A 172 11.78 6.49 5.77
C ARG A 172 11.07 7.45 6.72
N ARG A 173 9.77 7.64 6.45
CA ARG A 173 8.85 8.56 7.13
C ARG A 173 8.75 8.26 8.63
N SER A 174 9.47 9.01 9.43
CA SER A 174 8.98 9.49 10.73
C SER A 174 8.53 10.93 10.51
N VAL A 175 7.25 11.21 10.74
CA VAL A 175 6.74 12.58 10.75
C VAL A 175 7.31 13.25 11.99
N SER A 176 8.46 13.90 11.82
CA SER A 176 9.05 14.74 12.85
C SER A 176 8.25 16.03 12.95
N ILE A 177 7.70 16.30 14.13
CA ILE A 177 6.95 17.53 14.45
C ILE A 177 7.88 18.76 14.41
N GLN A 178 9.20 18.56 14.40
CA GLN A 178 10.21 19.63 14.43
C GLN A 178 10.46 20.32 13.08
N THR A 179 9.92 19.82 11.96
CA THR A 179 10.06 20.48 10.64
C THR A 179 8.76 21.10 10.12
N MET A 180 7.71 21.13 10.95
CA MET A 180 6.41 21.67 10.54
C MET A 180 6.35 23.18 10.75
N SER A 181 6.01 23.93 9.69
CA SER A 181 5.66 25.34 9.79
C SER A 181 4.59 25.58 10.87
N ARG A 182 4.68 26.71 11.57
CA ARG A 182 3.82 27.15 12.68
C ARG A 182 2.31 27.05 12.36
N SER A 183 1.91 27.24 11.09
CA SER A 183 0.53 27.05 10.64
C SER A 183 0.04 25.60 10.69
N LYS A 184 0.93 24.62 10.53
CA LYS A 184 0.58 23.19 10.59
C LYS A 184 0.52 22.68 12.04
N GLN A 185 1.34 23.21 12.95
CA GLN A 185 1.26 22.90 14.39
C GLN A 185 -0.06 23.41 15.02
N THR A 186 -0.47 24.64 14.68
CA THR A 186 -1.72 25.22 15.21
C THR A 186 -2.98 24.55 14.67
N LYS A 187 -2.92 23.92 13.48
CA LYS A 187 -4.04 23.14 12.92
C LYS A 187 -4.24 21.81 13.65
N ILE A 188 -3.14 21.09 13.96
CA ILE A 188 -3.19 19.83 14.72
C ILE A 188 -3.73 20.05 16.14
N LEU A 189 -3.31 21.13 16.81
CA LEU A 189 -3.82 21.48 18.14
C LEU A 189 -5.31 21.87 18.11
N ARG A 190 -5.76 22.61 17.09
CA ARG A 190 -7.19 22.95 16.90
C ARG A 190 -8.05 21.72 16.62
N ASP A 191 -7.56 20.80 15.81
CA ASP A 191 -8.29 19.58 15.44
C ASP A 191 -8.32 18.59 16.61
N GLY A 192 -7.29 18.55 17.46
CA GLY A 192 -7.27 17.79 18.73
C GLY A 192 -8.21 18.36 19.80
N LEU A 193 -8.44 19.68 19.84
CA LEU A 193 -9.41 20.28 20.76
C LEU A 193 -10.87 20.01 20.34
N LYS A 194 -11.14 19.86 19.03
CA LYS A 194 -12.47 19.54 18.49
C LYS A 194 -12.92 18.11 18.83
N THR A 195 -11.99 17.17 18.99
CA THR A 195 -12.29 15.78 19.39
C THR A 195 -12.52 15.61 20.90
N LEU A 196 -12.18 16.62 21.71
CA LEU A 196 -12.38 16.63 23.17
C LEU A 196 -13.66 17.34 23.62
N ARG A 197 -14.29 18.18 22.77
CA ARG A 197 -15.51 18.93 23.12
C ARG A 197 -16.78 18.10 23.43
N PRO A 198 -17.02 16.88 22.90
CA PRO A 198 -18.24 16.15 23.25
C PRO A 198 -18.16 15.39 24.59
N LYS A 199 -16.99 15.35 25.26
CA LYS A 199 -16.82 14.62 26.54
C LYS A 199 -17.03 15.47 27.80
N ILE A 200 -17.16 16.79 27.66
CA ILE A 200 -17.38 17.70 28.81
C ILE A 200 -18.89 17.94 29.03
N SER A 201 -19.74 17.73 28.03
CA SER A 201 -21.20 17.89 28.16
C SER A 201 -21.91 16.74 28.87
N SER A 202 -21.26 15.58 29.08
CA SER A 202 -21.87 14.44 29.80
C SER A 202 -21.52 14.38 31.29
N LEU A 203 -20.92 15.43 31.85
CA LEU A 203 -20.57 15.53 33.27
C LEU A 203 -21.29 16.72 33.97
N ARG A 204 -22.29 17.32 33.31
CA ARG A 204 -23.29 18.19 33.93
C ARG A 204 -24.69 17.72 33.52
N SER A 205 -25.17 16.69 34.18
CA SER A 205 -26.59 16.38 34.41
C SER A 205 -26.67 15.56 35.68
#